data_AF-L7J7P1-F1
#
_entry.id   AF-L7J7P1-F1
#
_cell.length_a   1.000
_cell.length_b   1.000
_cell.length_c   1.000
_cell.angle_alpha   90.00
_cell.angle_beta   90.00
_cell.angle_gamma   90.00
#
_symmetry.space_group_name_H-M   'P 1'
#
loop_
_entity.id
_entity.type
_entity.pdbx_description
1 polymer ?
#
loop_
_entity_poly.entity_id
_entity_poly.type
_entity_poly.pdbx_seq_one_letter_code
_entity_poly.pdbx_strand_id
1 'polypeptide(L)'
;MLSRDFGEQDRYEKTANAIVTTWLISFEQIARDAPLAASYFRNIAYFAEKDIPISLLPDGREDWDKVEAVGVLKGCAFILDRGTVDRFDIHRLMHIAIRNWIQTQGDQGEQVTEYEEAEQMHRETLALRKKVLGPENPSTLNSMNNLASVLKNQGKYEEAEHLYQRLNLLGGDN
;
A
#
# COMPACT_ATOMS: atom_id res chain seq x y z
N MET A 1 12.21 30.42 -0.99
CA MET A 1 10.95 30.73 -0.26
C MET A 1 9.84 30.38 -1.23
N LEU A 2 9.01 29.34 -1.09
CA LEU A 2 8.55 28.44 -0.02
C LEU A 2 8.35 27.06 -0.68
N SER A 3 8.74 25.93 -0.08
CA SER A 3 7.82 25.15 0.73
C SER A 3 8.61 24.18 1.60
N ARG A 4 8.76 24.54 2.87
CA ARG A 4 9.04 23.62 3.96
C ARG A 4 7.68 23.32 4.58
N ASP A 5 7.18 22.12 4.36
CA ASP A 5 6.18 21.50 5.24
C ASP A 5 6.69 20.11 5.64
N PHE A 6 7.80 20.10 6.38
CA PHE A 6 8.28 18.96 7.17
C PHE A 6 7.77 19.12 8.61
N GLY A 7 6.44 19.18 8.77
CA GLY A 7 5.78 19.33 10.06
C GLY A 7 5.26 18.04 10.69
N GLU A 8 5.25 16.92 9.95
CA GLU A 8 4.69 15.66 10.45
C GLU A 8 5.74 14.71 11.07
N GLN A 9 7.00 14.77 10.65
CA GLN A 9 8.04 13.80 11.07
C GLN A 9 8.32 13.85 12.59
N ASP A 10 8.33 15.04 13.19
CA ASP A 10 8.77 15.28 14.57
C ASP A 10 7.68 14.98 15.62
N ARG A 11 6.41 15.13 15.26
CA ARG A 11 5.28 14.94 16.20
C ARG A 11 4.98 13.49 16.53
N TYR A 12 5.46 12.56 15.71
CA TYR A 12 5.25 11.12 15.90
C TYR A 12 6.45 10.44 16.57
N GLU A 13 7.56 11.12 16.79
CA GLU A 13 8.86 10.49 17.09
C GLU A 13 8.92 9.70 18.42
N LYS A 14 8.14 10.08 19.45
CA LYS A 14 8.12 9.41 20.76
C LYS A 14 6.93 8.45 20.97
N THR A 15 5.71 8.88 20.71
CA THR A 15 4.51 8.04 20.92
C THR A 15 4.31 7.04 19.78
N ALA A 16 4.63 7.42 18.54
CA ALA A 16 4.64 6.44 17.45
C ALA A 16 5.75 5.42 17.65
N ASN A 17 6.85 5.74 18.35
CA ASN A 17 7.88 4.75 18.64
C ASN A 17 7.35 3.55 19.44
N ALA A 18 6.55 3.79 20.49
CA ALA A 18 5.96 2.72 21.30
C ALA A 18 4.89 1.92 20.54
N ILE A 19 4.04 2.60 19.76
CA ILE A 19 3.00 1.96 18.93
C ILE A 19 3.64 1.16 17.80
N VAL A 20 4.61 1.74 17.09
CA VAL A 20 5.41 1.11 16.03
C VAL A 20 6.19 -0.07 16.59
N THR A 21 6.78 0.03 17.78
CA THR A 21 7.49 -1.09 18.43
C THR A 21 6.52 -2.22 18.79
N THR A 22 5.34 -1.90 19.30
CA THR A 22 4.31 -2.91 19.61
C THR A 22 3.82 -3.62 18.34
N TRP A 23 3.63 -2.85 17.27
CA TRP A 23 3.28 -3.38 15.95
C TRP A 23 4.43 -4.18 15.34
N LEU A 24 5.68 -3.81 15.60
CA LEU A 24 6.86 -4.53 15.14
C LEU A 24 6.98 -5.89 15.81
N ILE A 25 6.78 -5.96 17.13
CA ILE A 25 6.75 -7.21 17.88
C ILE A 25 5.62 -8.12 17.37
N SER A 26 4.44 -7.53 17.13
CA SER A 26 3.30 -8.25 16.57
C SER A 26 3.59 -8.73 15.14
N PHE A 27 4.31 -7.93 14.35
CA PHE A 27 4.72 -8.27 13.00
C PHE A 27 5.71 -9.44 13.00
N GLU A 28 6.73 -9.42 13.86
CA GLU A 28 7.68 -10.52 13.99
C GLU A 28 6.99 -11.81 14.43
N GLN A 29 5.96 -11.70 15.28
CA GLN A 29 5.13 -12.83 15.68
C GLN A 29 4.32 -13.37 14.49
N ILE A 30 3.67 -12.51 13.71
CA ILE A 30 2.91 -12.89 12.50
C ILE A 30 3.83 -13.50 11.44
N ALA A 31 5.04 -12.97 11.26
CA ALA A 31 6.03 -13.53 10.34
C ALA A 31 6.45 -14.97 10.70
N ARG A 32 6.40 -15.33 11.99
CA ARG A 32 6.63 -16.70 12.45
C ARG A 32 5.39 -17.59 12.32
N ASP A 33 4.22 -17.07 12.67
CA ASP A 33 3.01 -17.87 12.90
C ASP A 33 2.07 -17.93 11.68
N ALA A 34 2.13 -16.92 10.80
CA ALA A 34 1.28 -16.78 9.61
C ALA A 34 2.08 -16.19 8.41
N PRO A 35 2.95 -17.00 7.77
CA PRO A 35 3.89 -16.52 6.76
C PRO A 35 3.21 -15.89 5.53
N LEU A 36 2.01 -16.34 5.15
CA LEU A 36 1.25 -15.72 4.06
C LEU A 36 0.76 -14.32 4.45
N ALA A 37 0.28 -14.10 5.68
CA ALA A 37 -0.08 -12.77 6.17
C ALA A 37 1.14 -11.84 6.22
N ALA A 38 2.32 -12.38 6.56
CA ALA A 38 3.57 -11.62 6.53
C ALA A 38 4.02 -11.28 5.10
N SER A 39 3.83 -12.17 4.12
CA SER A 39 4.05 -11.82 2.70
C SER A 39 3.09 -10.75 2.23
N TYR A 40 1.83 -10.75 2.70
CA TYR A 40 0.87 -9.71 2.37
C TYR A 40 1.32 -8.39 2.94
N PHE A 41 1.83 -8.36 4.18
CA PHE A 41 2.41 -7.16 4.78
C PHE A 41 3.58 -6.59 4.01
N ARG A 42 4.52 -7.43 3.57
CA ARG A 42 5.68 -6.99 2.79
C ARG A 42 5.23 -6.39 1.46
N ASN A 43 4.31 -7.04 0.76
CA ASN A 43 3.74 -6.52 -0.49
C ASN A 43 2.94 -5.21 -0.27
N ILE A 44 2.17 -5.15 0.81
CA ILE A 44 1.40 -3.98 1.26
C ILE A 44 2.29 -2.75 1.52
N ALA A 45 3.55 -2.94 1.92
CA ALA A 45 4.50 -1.85 2.09
C ALA A 45 4.83 -1.11 0.77
N TYR A 46 4.53 -1.74 -0.36
CA TYR A 46 4.74 -1.22 -1.70
C TYR A 46 3.42 -0.83 -2.38
N PHE A 47 2.26 -1.14 -1.78
CA PHE A 47 0.94 -0.74 -2.27
C PHE A 47 0.50 0.59 -1.68
N ALA A 48 -0.39 1.28 -2.38
CA ALA A 48 -0.97 2.52 -1.89
C ALA A 48 -1.94 2.30 -0.72
N GLU A 49 -1.99 3.24 0.23
CA GLU A 49 -2.70 3.13 1.51
C GLU A 49 -4.23 2.91 1.41
N LYS A 50 -4.83 3.04 0.22
CA LYS A 50 -6.29 3.00 0.05
C LYS A 50 -6.74 2.16 -1.14
N ASP A 51 -7.90 1.56 -0.95
CA ASP A 51 -8.71 0.95 -2.00
C ASP A 51 -8.02 -0.26 -2.65
N ILE A 52 -7.26 -1.03 -1.89
CA ILE A 52 -6.51 -2.21 -2.35
C ILE A 52 -7.47 -3.40 -2.49
N PRO A 53 -7.62 -3.98 -3.69
CA PRO A 53 -8.36 -5.22 -3.87
C PRO A 53 -7.63 -6.41 -3.26
N ILE A 54 -8.34 -7.31 -2.58
CA ILE A 54 -7.82 -8.58 -2.03
C ILE A 54 -7.25 -9.46 -3.15
N SER A 55 -7.77 -9.35 -4.38
CA SER A 55 -7.24 -10.07 -5.54
C SER A 55 -5.79 -9.72 -5.88
N LEU A 56 -5.27 -8.60 -5.36
CA LEU A 56 -3.87 -8.18 -5.55
C LEU A 56 -2.90 -8.85 -4.58
N LEU A 57 -3.42 -9.54 -3.56
CA LEU A 57 -2.60 -10.28 -2.62
C LEU A 57 -2.21 -11.64 -3.20
N PRO A 58 -0.96 -12.12 -2.98
CA PRO A 58 -0.48 -13.39 -3.53
C PRO A 58 -1.40 -14.55 -3.18
N ASP A 59 -1.60 -15.48 -4.12
CA ASP A 59 -2.36 -16.70 -3.85
C ASP A 59 -1.68 -17.56 -2.78
N GLY A 60 -2.51 -18.15 -1.92
CA GLY A 60 -2.07 -19.20 -1.02
C GLY A 60 -1.98 -20.54 -1.74
N ARG A 61 -1.67 -21.60 -0.98
CA ARG A 61 -1.70 -22.97 -1.50
C ARG A 61 -3.14 -23.46 -1.64
N GLU A 62 -4.03 -22.95 -0.80
CA GLU A 62 -5.45 -23.27 -0.77
C GLU A 62 -6.31 -22.00 -0.83
N ASP A 63 -7.56 -22.14 -1.28
CA ASP A 63 -8.53 -21.04 -1.41
C ASP A 63 -8.81 -20.32 -0.08
N TRP A 64 -8.68 -21.02 1.05
CA TRP A 64 -8.93 -20.49 2.39
C TRP A 64 -7.77 -19.69 2.98
N ASP A 65 -6.55 -19.90 2.51
CA ASP A 65 -5.35 -19.25 3.05
C ASP A 65 -5.44 -17.71 2.95
N LYS A 66 -6.07 -17.23 1.88
CA LYS A 66 -6.35 -15.79 1.67
C LYS A 66 -7.28 -15.22 2.72
N VAL A 67 -8.34 -15.94 3.04
CA VAL A 67 -9.36 -15.52 4.02
C VAL A 67 -8.76 -15.50 5.41
N GLU A 68 -7.97 -16.51 5.76
CA GLU A 68 -7.26 -16.60 7.04
C GLU A 68 -6.24 -15.46 7.18
N ALA A 69 -5.39 -15.26 6.16
CA ALA A 69 -4.40 -14.19 6.16
C ALA A 69 -5.07 -12.81 6.31
N VAL A 70 -6.10 -12.50 5.51
CA VAL A 70 -6.86 -11.24 5.65
C VAL A 70 -7.51 -11.12 7.03
N GLY A 71 -8.01 -12.22 7.60
CA GLY A 71 -8.58 -12.28 8.94
C GLY A 71 -7.58 -11.89 10.03
N VAL A 72 -6.35 -12.41 9.96
CA VAL A 72 -5.25 -12.04 10.87
C VAL A 72 -4.93 -10.54 10.77
N LEU A 73 -4.83 -10.01 9.55
CA LEU A 73 -4.51 -8.60 9.31
C LEU A 73 -5.61 -7.66 9.84
N LYS A 74 -6.88 -8.03 9.66
CA LYS A 74 -8.03 -7.31 10.21
C LYS A 74 -8.09 -7.41 11.74
N GLY A 75 -7.87 -8.60 12.30
CA GLY A 75 -7.90 -8.85 13.75
C GLY A 75 -6.85 -8.03 14.52
N CYS A 76 -5.71 -7.76 13.89
CA CYS A 76 -4.67 -6.89 14.43
C CYS A 76 -4.86 -5.40 14.08
N ALA A 77 -5.99 -5.02 13.47
CA ALA A 77 -6.32 -3.66 13.04
C ALA A 77 -5.30 -3.01 12.08
N PHE A 78 -4.55 -3.83 11.35
CA PHE A 78 -3.57 -3.35 10.38
C PHE A 78 -4.19 -2.97 9.04
N ILE A 79 -5.34 -3.58 8.75
CA ILE A 79 -6.16 -3.34 7.59
C ILE A 79 -7.57 -2.93 8.04
N LEU A 80 -8.13 -1.92 7.38
CA LEU A 80 -9.47 -1.41 7.65
C LEU A 80 -10.44 -1.81 6.53
N ASP A 81 -11.60 -2.35 6.94
CA ASP A 81 -12.69 -2.69 6.03
C ASP A 81 -13.45 -1.43 5.59
N ARG A 82 -13.84 -1.37 4.32
CA ARG A 82 -14.69 -0.31 3.76
C ARG A 82 -16.16 -0.68 3.64
N GLY A 83 -16.56 -1.89 4.04
CA GLY A 83 -17.90 -2.41 3.81
C GLY A 83 -18.09 -3.03 2.42
N THR A 84 -17.01 -3.24 1.67
CA THR A 84 -16.98 -3.99 0.41
C THR A 84 -16.14 -5.25 0.62
N VAL A 85 -16.67 -6.41 0.24
CA VAL A 85 -16.12 -7.74 0.57
C VAL A 85 -14.68 -7.94 0.07
N ASP A 86 -14.28 -7.25 -0.99
CA ASP A 86 -13.05 -7.52 -1.74
C ASP A 86 -11.98 -6.42 -1.63
N ARG A 87 -12.13 -5.42 -0.76
CA ARG A 87 -11.22 -4.25 -0.73
C ARG A 87 -10.90 -3.78 0.67
N PHE A 88 -9.73 -3.16 0.82
CA PHE A 88 -9.29 -2.66 2.11
C PHE A 88 -8.38 -1.43 2.03
N ASP A 89 -8.34 -0.69 3.14
CA ASP A 89 -7.42 0.43 3.37
C ASP A 89 -6.35 0.00 4.39
N ILE A 90 -5.15 0.58 4.32
CA ILE A 90 -4.09 0.39 5.30
C ILE A 90 -3.98 1.67 6.12
N HIS A 91 -3.76 1.52 7.42
CA HIS A 91 -3.50 2.67 8.26
C HIS A 91 -2.15 3.31 7.89
N ARG A 92 -2.13 4.63 7.62
CA ARG A 92 -0.92 5.38 7.21
C ARG A 92 0.30 5.17 8.12
N LEU A 93 0.10 5.16 9.44
CA LEU A 93 1.18 4.89 10.39
C LEU A 93 1.72 3.46 10.28
N MET A 94 0.88 2.48 9.94
CA MET A 94 1.30 1.09 9.74
C MET A 94 2.17 0.98 8.48
N HIS A 95 1.73 1.62 7.40
CA HIS A 95 2.50 1.68 6.15
C HIS A 95 3.90 2.30 6.36
N ILE A 96 4.00 3.42 7.09
CA ILE A 96 5.29 4.05 7.44
C ILE A 96 6.14 3.13 8.33
N ALA A 97 5.54 2.48 9.32
CA ALA A 97 6.22 1.57 10.24
C ALA A 97 6.87 0.38 9.51
N ILE A 98 6.11 -0.29 8.65
CA ILE A 98 6.58 -1.44 7.87
C ILE A 98 7.72 -1.01 6.95
N ARG A 99 7.56 0.13 6.27
CA ARG A 99 8.56 0.65 5.34
C ARG A 99 9.90 0.94 6.03
N ASN A 100 9.85 1.62 7.17
CA ASN A 100 11.05 1.89 7.96
C ASN A 100 11.71 0.58 8.41
N TRP A 101 10.92 -0.40 8.83
CA TRP A 101 11.43 -1.70 9.24
C TRP A 101 12.12 -2.45 8.09
N ILE A 102 11.52 -2.55 6.90
CA ILE A 102 12.14 -3.18 5.72
C ILE A 102 13.46 -2.48 5.37
N GLN A 103 13.53 -1.14 5.47
CA GLN A 103 14.77 -0.39 5.25
C GLN A 103 15.85 -0.67 6.30
N THR A 104 15.47 -0.92 7.56
CA THR A 104 16.42 -1.31 8.62
C THR A 104 16.94 -2.74 8.52
N GLN A 105 16.26 -3.64 7.81
CA GLN A 105 16.65 -5.05 7.62
C GLN A 105 17.78 -5.24 6.59
N GLY A 106 18.19 -4.19 5.87
CA GLY A 106 19.45 -4.15 5.12
C GLY A 106 19.47 -4.90 3.77
N ASP A 107 18.38 -5.52 3.33
CA ASP A 107 18.35 -6.22 2.04
C ASP A 107 17.82 -5.30 0.92
N GLN A 108 18.76 -4.64 0.21
CA GLN A 108 18.43 -3.76 -0.92
C GLN A 108 18.21 -4.52 -2.24
N GLY A 109 18.51 -5.83 -2.29
CA GLY A 109 18.41 -6.64 -3.49
C GLY A 109 16.98 -7.08 -3.83
N GLU A 110 16.18 -7.40 -2.82
CA GLU A 110 14.77 -7.82 -2.97
C GLU A 110 13.84 -6.61 -3.22
N GLN A 111 14.13 -5.45 -2.63
CA GLN A 111 13.32 -4.22 -2.75
C GLN A 111 13.05 -3.77 -4.18
N VAL A 112 14.05 -3.86 -5.07
CA VAL A 112 13.90 -3.41 -6.46
C VAL A 112 12.86 -4.25 -7.19
N THR A 113 12.89 -5.57 -6.99
CA THR A 113 11.94 -6.51 -7.60
C THR A 113 10.51 -6.32 -7.10
N GLU A 114 10.30 -6.08 -5.80
CA GLU A 114 8.93 -5.90 -5.29
C GLU A 114 8.28 -4.59 -5.72
N TYR A 115 9.07 -3.51 -5.85
CA TYR A 115 8.56 -2.26 -6.40
C TYR A 115 8.17 -2.41 -7.88
N GLU A 116 8.96 -3.14 -8.67
CA GLU A 116 8.65 -3.41 -10.09
C GLU A 116 7.37 -4.24 -10.23
N GLU A 117 7.20 -5.27 -9.39
CA GLU A 117 5.98 -6.09 -9.34
C GLU A 117 4.76 -5.25 -8.93
N ALA A 118 4.88 -4.43 -7.89
CA ALA A 118 3.80 -3.55 -7.43
C ALA A 118 3.38 -2.53 -8.50
N GLU A 119 4.35 -1.95 -9.22
CA GLU A 119 4.07 -1.04 -10.34
C GLU A 119 3.35 -1.75 -11.48
N GLN A 120 3.87 -2.90 -11.92
CA GLN A 120 3.29 -3.67 -13.02
C GLN A 120 1.83 -4.03 -12.71
N MET A 121 1.58 -4.48 -11.48
CA MET A 121 0.24 -4.79 -10.99
C MET A 121 -0.70 -3.59 -11.00
N HIS A 122 -0.22 -2.41 -10.56
CA HIS A 122 -1.01 -1.19 -10.61
C HIS A 122 -1.30 -0.72 -12.04
N ARG A 123 -0.37 -0.92 -12.98
CA ARG A 123 -0.57 -0.64 -14.41
C ARG A 123 -1.66 -1.54 -15.01
N GLU A 124 -1.63 -2.83 -14.74
CA GLU A 124 -2.64 -3.80 -15.21
C GLU A 124 -4.02 -3.51 -14.64
N THR A 125 -4.10 -3.28 -13.32
CA THR A 125 -5.35 -2.93 -12.64
C THR A 125 -5.95 -1.64 -13.22
N LEU A 126 -5.11 -0.63 -13.45
CA LEU A 126 -5.55 0.63 -14.04
C LEU A 126 -6.08 0.43 -15.47
N ALA A 127 -5.42 -0.40 -16.27
CA ALA A 127 -5.87 -0.71 -17.63
C ALA A 127 -7.24 -1.39 -17.63
N LEU A 128 -7.44 -2.39 -16.77
CA LEU A 128 -8.72 -3.09 -16.63
C LEU A 128 -9.83 -2.14 -16.18
N ARG A 129 -9.60 -1.30 -15.17
CA ARG A 129 -10.61 -0.34 -14.68
C ARG A 129 -10.96 0.72 -15.71
N LYS A 130 -9.97 1.26 -16.43
CA LYS A 130 -10.22 2.17 -17.55
C LYS A 130 -11.13 1.53 -18.60
N LYS A 131 -10.96 0.23 -18.89
CA LYS A 131 -11.76 -0.50 -19.87
C LYS A 131 -13.18 -0.79 -19.38
N VAL A 132 -13.34 -1.18 -18.11
CA VAL A 132 -14.63 -1.65 -17.56
C VAL A 132 -15.47 -0.49 -17.01
N LEU A 133 -14.86 0.44 -16.30
CA LEU A 133 -15.53 1.50 -15.54
C LEU A 133 -15.40 2.88 -16.20
N GLY A 134 -14.46 3.04 -17.13
CA GLY A 134 -14.15 4.33 -17.76
C GLY A 134 -13.08 5.13 -17.00
N PRO A 135 -12.49 6.16 -17.65
CA PRO A 135 -11.36 6.92 -17.14
C PRO A 135 -11.69 7.84 -15.94
N GLU A 136 -12.92 8.33 -15.83
CA GLU A 136 -13.36 9.28 -14.80
C GLU A 136 -13.98 8.61 -13.58
N ASN A 137 -14.18 7.28 -13.63
CA ASN A 137 -14.78 6.56 -12.52
C ASN A 137 -13.91 6.71 -11.25
N PRO A 138 -14.49 6.94 -10.07
CA PRO A 138 -13.75 7.10 -8.83
C PRO A 138 -12.77 5.96 -8.53
N SER A 139 -13.13 4.70 -8.84
CA SER A 139 -12.24 3.56 -8.68
C SER A 139 -11.08 3.55 -9.68
N THR A 140 -11.27 4.10 -10.88
CA THR A 140 -10.20 4.30 -11.86
C THR A 140 -9.25 5.41 -11.42
N LEU A 141 -9.79 6.54 -10.92
CA LEU A 141 -9.00 7.65 -10.38
C LEU A 141 -8.18 7.22 -9.16
N ASN A 142 -8.76 6.42 -8.26
CA ASN A 142 -8.01 5.84 -7.13
C ASN A 142 -6.84 4.97 -7.62
N SER A 143 -7.05 4.11 -8.63
CA SER A 143 -5.96 3.32 -9.21
C SER A 143 -4.86 4.16 -9.86
N MET A 144 -5.21 5.31 -10.47
CA MET A 144 -4.22 6.24 -11.00
C MET A 144 -3.38 6.88 -9.88
N ASN A 145 -4.02 7.31 -8.79
CA ASN A 145 -3.34 7.85 -7.63
C ASN A 145 -2.39 6.82 -7.01
N ASN A 146 -2.84 5.56 -6.91
CA ASN A 146 -2.05 4.47 -6.36
C ASN A 146 -0.79 4.20 -7.18
N LEU A 147 -0.90 4.14 -8.51
CA LEU A 147 0.25 4.00 -9.41
C LEU A 147 1.23 5.19 -9.28
N ALA A 148 0.72 6.41 -9.18
CA ALA A 148 1.56 7.61 -9.00
C ALA A 148 2.35 7.57 -7.68
N SER A 149 1.74 7.04 -6.61
CA SER A 149 2.41 6.84 -5.32
C SER A 149 3.57 5.84 -5.43
N VAL A 150 3.36 4.70 -6.08
CA VAL A 150 4.41 3.68 -6.29
C VAL A 150 5.56 4.22 -7.13
N LEU A 151 5.27 4.91 -8.23
CA LEU A 151 6.29 5.52 -9.09
C LEU A 151 7.13 6.57 -8.34
N LYS A 152 6.47 7.43 -7.54
CA LYS A 152 7.17 8.39 -6.67
C LYS A 152 8.09 7.69 -5.68
N ASN A 153 7.64 6.57 -5.11
CA ASN A 153 8.39 5.77 -4.15
C ASN A 153 9.62 5.10 -4.77
N GLN A 154 9.59 4.79 -6.07
CA GLN A 154 10.73 4.31 -6.84
C GLN A 154 11.67 5.42 -7.33
N GLY A 155 11.33 6.69 -7.10
CA GLY A 155 12.08 7.83 -7.66
C GLY A 155 11.73 8.18 -9.10
N LYS A 156 10.71 7.55 -9.70
CA LYS A 156 10.18 7.87 -11.05
C LYS A 156 9.22 9.07 -10.97
N TYR A 157 9.75 10.22 -10.55
CA TYR A 157 8.94 11.41 -10.24
C TYR A 157 8.20 11.99 -11.45
N GLU A 158 8.82 11.99 -12.63
CA GLU A 158 8.22 12.56 -13.85
C GLU A 158 6.94 11.81 -14.27
N GLU A 159 6.98 10.48 -14.25
CA GLU A 159 5.80 9.66 -14.56
C GLU A 159 4.69 9.81 -13.50
N ALA A 160 5.08 9.86 -12.22
CA ALA A 160 4.15 10.10 -11.13
C ALA A 160 3.44 11.46 -11.29
N GLU A 161 4.19 12.50 -11.62
CA GLU A 161 3.65 13.85 -11.83
C GLU A 161 2.67 13.88 -13.01
N HIS A 162 2.99 13.22 -14.12
CA HIS A 162 2.08 13.13 -15.26
C HIS A 162 0.75 12.45 -14.89
N LEU A 163 0.77 11.41 -14.04
CA LEU A 163 -0.44 10.79 -13.54
C LEU A 163 -1.24 11.72 -12.62
N TYR A 164 -0.59 12.48 -11.75
CA TYR A 164 -1.27 13.47 -10.90
C TYR A 164 -1.91 14.59 -11.72
N GLN A 165 -1.22 15.11 -12.73
CA GLN A 165 -1.77 16.11 -13.64
C GLN A 165 -3.03 15.58 -14.34
N ARG A 166 -2.97 14.34 -14.85
CA ARG A 166 -4.13 13.69 -15.47
C ARG A 166 -5.29 13.49 -14.49
N LEU A 167 -4.99 13.15 -13.24
CA LEU A 167 -6.02 12.98 -12.20
C LEU A 167 -6.71 14.30 -11.87
N ASN A 168 -5.95 15.40 -11.79
CA ASN A 168 -6.50 16.75 -11.58
C ASN A 168 -7.40 17.19 -12.75
N LEU A 169 -7.05 16.84 -13.99
CA LEU A 169 -7.87 17.13 -15.16
C LEU A 169 -9.18 16.33 -15.19
N LEU A 170 -9.17 15.08 -14.71
CA LEU A 170 -10.36 14.20 -14.73
C LEU A 170 -11.24 14.34 -13.47
N GLY A 171 -10.69 14.86 -12.37
CA GLY A 171 -11.39 15.04 -11.10
C GLY A 171 -11.91 16.46 -10.83
N GLY A 172 -11.57 17.43 -11.70
CA GLY A 172 -11.87 18.85 -11.51
C GLY A 172 -13.23 19.34 -12.01
N ASP A 173 -14.04 18.47 -12.63
CA ASP A 173 -15.34 18.83 -13.24
C ASP A 173 -16.56 18.59 -12.33
N ASN A 174 -16.42 18.64 -11.00
CA ASN A 174 -17.51 18.38 -10.04
C ASN A 174 -17.67 19.47 -8.98
#